data_AF-A0A7S7J0K4-F1
#
_entry.id   AF-A0A7S7J0K4-F1
#
_cell.length_a   1.000
_cell.length_b   1.000
_cell.length_c   1.000
_cell.angle_alpha   90.00
_cell.angle_beta   90.00
_cell.angle_gamma   90.00
#
_symmetry.space_group_name_H-M   'P 1'
#
loop_
_entity.id
_entity.type
_entity.pdbx_description
1 polymer ?
#
loop_
_entity_poly.entity_id
_entity_poly.type
_entity_poly.pdbx_seq_one_letter_code
_entity_poly.pdbx_strand_id
1 'polypeptide(L)'
;MRKFLENWNYKKHAVAVSSLYLGIAVIGNAFLGKKVPKDEKTLNPIHVSKQLTKKQWIFNGILTSLYSIDMSLTYCLLKHLRKQFK
;
A
#
# COMPACT_ATOMS: atom_id res chain seq x y z
N MET A 1 2.17 -22.73 -14.39
CA MET A 1 3.05 -21.70 -13.77
C MET A 1 3.85 -20.88 -14.78
N ARG A 2 4.52 -21.46 -15.79
CA ARG A 2 5.33 -20.71 -16.79
C ARG A 2 4.59 -19.54 -17.47
N LYS A 3 3.42 -19.80 -18.06
CA LYS A 3 2.59 -18.75 -18.71
C LYS A 3 2.17 -17.63 -17.76
N PHE A 4 1.96 -17.93 -16.47
CA PHE A 4 1.66 -16.94 -15.45
C PHE A 4 2.89 -16.08 -15.15
N LEU A 5 4.08 -16.68 -14.96
CA LEU A 5 5.34 -15.95 -14.77
C LEU A 5 5.79 -15.12 -15.99
N GLU A 6 5.39 -15.53 -17.20
CA GLU A 6 5.58 -14.77 -18.44
C GLU A 6 4.66 -13.55 -18.52
N ASN A 7 3.36 -13.72 -18.23
CA ASN A 7 2.39 -12.62 -18.34
C ASN A 7 2.32 -11.72 -17.09
N TRP A 8 2.61 -12.26 -15.91
CA TRP A 8 2.54 -11.59 -14.62
C TRP A 8 3.92 -11.09 -14.21
N ASN A 9 4.18 -9.82 -14.52
CA ASN A 9 5.44 -9.15 -14.18
C ASN A 9 5.33 -8.40 -12.84
N TYR A 10 6.47 -8.18 -12.19
CA TYR A 10 6.56 -7.45 -10.92
C TYR A 10 5.85 -6.09 -10.98
N LYS A 11 5.94 -5.36 -12.10
CA LYS A 11 5.24 -4.08 -12.30
C LYS A 11 3.71 -4.22 -12.17
N LYS A 12 3.12 -5.26 -12.77
CA LYS A 12 1.66 -5.50 -12.70
C LYS A 12 1.25 -5.84 -11.26
N HIS A 13 2.05 -6.67 -10.60
CA HIS A 13 1.83 -7.01 -9.20
C HIS A 13 1.93 -5.79 -8.29
N ALA A 14 2.97 -4.97 -8.45
CA ALA A 14 3.18 -3.74 -7.69
C ALA A 14 1.97 -2.80 -7.82
N VAL A 15 1.49 -2.55 -9.04
CA VAL A 15 0.30 -1.70 -9.26
C VAL A 15 -0.93 -2.28 -8.57
N ALA A 16 -1.19 -3.58 -8.72
CA ALA A 16 -2.35 -4.22 -8.09
C ALA A 16 -2.29 -4.13 -6.56
N VAL A 17 -1.15 -4.50 -5.95
CA VAL A 17 -0.95 -4.45 -4.50
C VAL A 17 -1.01 -3.01 -3.99
N SER A 18 -0.32 -2.06 -4.63
CA SER A 18 -0.39 -0.65 -4.23
C SER A 18 -1.83 -0.12 -4.28
N SER A 19 -2.60 -0.44 -5.33
CA SER A 19 -4.00 -0.01 -5.42
C SER A 19 -4.90 -0.59 -4.33
N LEU A 20 -4.67 -1.87 -3.97
CA LEU A 20 -5.42 -2.55 -2.92
C LEU A 20 -5.12 -1.95 -1.54
N TYR A 21 -3.84 -1.80 -1.19
CA TYR A 21 -3.44 -1.21 0.08
C TYR A 21 -3.82 0.27 0.17
N LEU A 22 -3.77 1.01 -0.94
CA LEU A 22 -4.25 2.40 -0.98
C LEU A 22 -5.77 2.47 -0.78
N GLY A 23 -6.55 1.56 -1.37
CA GLY A 23 -7.99 1.46 -1.14
C GLY A 23 -8.33 1.18 0.33
N ILE A 24 -7.64 0.22 0.94
CA ILE A 24 -7.77 -0.08 2.38
C ILE A 24 -7.38 1.14 3.23
N ALA A 25 -6.32 1.85 2.86
CA ALA A 25 -5.90 3.07 3.55
C ALA A 25 -7.00 4.14 3.49
N VAL A 26 -7.59 4.39 2.31
CA VAL A 26 -8.66 5.38 2.14
C VAL A 26 -9.87 5.02 2.99
N ILE A 27 -10.34 3.77 2.90
CA ILE A 27 -11.50 3.29 3.65
C ILE A 27 -11.22 3.36 5.16
N GLY A 28 -10.10 2.79 5.62
CA GLY A 28 -9.74 2.78 7.03
C GLY A 28 -9.56 4.18 7.61
N ASN A 29 -8.94 5.10 6.86
CA ASN A 29 -8.84 6.50 7.29
C ASN A 29 -10.19 7.23 7.29
N ALA A 30 -11.12 6.89 6.41
CA ALA A 30 -12.49 7.42 6.43
C ALA A 30 -13.29 6.92 7.65
N PHE A 31 -13.11 5.66 8.05
CA PHE A 31 -13.76 5.09 9.24
C PHE A 31 -13.14 5.55 10.56
N LEU A 32 -11.81 5.69 10.62
CA LEU A 32 -11.06 6.04 11.83
C LEU A 32 -10.85 7.55 12.00
N GLY A 33 -11.13 8.35 10.97
CA GLY A 33 -10.84 9.78 10.92
C GLY A 33 -11.89 10.67 11.57
N LYS A 34 -11.43 11.81 12.11
CA LYS A 34 -12.30 12.98 12.34
C LYS A 34 -12.62 13.63 10.99
N LYS A 35 -13.79 14.29 10.88
CA LYS A 35 -14.19 15.09 9.70
C LYS A 35 -13.03 15.99 9.26
N VAL A 36 -12.61 15.84 8.00
CA VAL A 36 -11.57 16.66 7.36
C VAL A 36 -11.91 18.15 7.58
N PRO A 37 -10.96 19.00 7.99
CA PRO A 37 -11.20 20.43 8.08
C PRO A 37 -11.65 20.95 6.70
N LYS A 38 -12.75 21.68 6.65
CA LYS A 38 -13.39 22.17 5.41
C LYS A 38 -12.54 23.18 4.63
N ASP A 39 -11.43 23.66 5.19
CA ASP A 39 -10.59 24.67 4.57
C ASP A 39 -9.54 24.04 3.64
N GLU A 40 -9.76 24.17 2.33
CA GLU A 40 -8.83 23.70 1.29
C GLU A 40 -7.45 24.39 1.35
N LYS A 41 -7.35 25.56 1.99
CA LYS A 41 -6.11 26.33 2.13
C LYS A 41 -5.04 25.66 3.01
N THR A 42 -5.38 24.61 3.77
CA THR A 42 -4.48 23.93 4.72
C THR A 42 -4.10 22.50 4.29
N LEU A 43 -4.35 22.11 3.03
CA LEU A 43 -4.00 20.82 2.42
C LEU A 43 -2.48 20.65 2.14
N ASN A 44 -1.62 21.14 3.03
CA ASN A 44 -0.19 20.86 2.95
C ASN A 44 0.07 19.45 3.54
N PRO A 45 0.76 18.53 2.85
CA PRO A 45 1.02 17.17 3.32
C PRO A 45 1.66 17.11 4.72
N ILE A 46 2.44 18.12 5.10
CA ILE A 46 3.04 18.24 6.44
C ILE A 46 1.98 18.56 7.51
N HIS A 47 0.97 19.36 7.17
CA HIS A 47 -0.13 19.68 8.07
C HIS A 47 -1.10 18.51 8.21
N VAL A 48 -1.41 17.82 7.10
CA VAL A 48 -2.28 16.63 7.08
C VAL A 48 -1.68 15.50 7.93
N SER A 49 -0.37 15.26 7.83
CA SER A 49 0.31 14.25 8.63
C SER A 49 0.32 14.57 10.13
N LYS A 50 0.42 15.85 10.52
CA LYS A 50 0.29 16.28 11.92
C LYS A 50 -1.14 16.18 12.47
N GLN A 51 -2.15 16.20 11.60
CA GLN A 51 -3.57 16.11 11.98
C GLN A 51 -4.07 14.66 12.10
N LEU A 52 -3.27 13.66 11.73
CA LEU A 52 -3.64 12.26 11.88
C LEU A 52 -3.85 11.89 13.35
N THR A 53 -4.98 11.26 13.63
CA THR A 53 -5.25 10.72 14.98
C THR A 53 -4.30 9.57 15.29
N LYS A 54 -4.03 9.29 16.58
CA LYS A 54 -3.21 8.15 17.01
C LYS A 54 -3.68 6.82 16.39
N LYS A 55 -5.01 6.64 16.23
CA LYS A 55 -5.62 5.44 15.62
C LYS A 55 -5.27 5.31 14.14
N GLN A 56 -5.39 6.41 13.37
CA GLN A 56 -4.99 6.42 11.95
C GLN A 56 -3.48 6.21 11.80
N TRP A 57 -2.68 6.74 12.71
CA TRP A 57 -1.22 6.55 12.68
C TRP A 57 -0.84 5.09 12.87
N ILE A 58 -1.42 4.42 13.88
CA ILE A 58 -1.22 2.98 14.11
C ILE A 58 -1.73 2.16 12.93
N PHE A 59 -2.93 2.45 12.43
CA PHE A 59 -3.50 1.75 11.29
C PHE A 59 -2.63 1.86 10.04
N ASN A 60 -2.24 3.08 9.66
CA ASN A 60 -1.37 3.33 8.51
C ASN A 60 0.02 2.69 8.72
N GLY A 61 0.55 2.66 9.95
CA GLY A 61 1.82 2.00 10.27
C GLY A 61 1.76 0.48 10.06
N ILE A 62 0.70 -0.18 10.54
CA ILE A 62 0.48 -1.62 10.32
C ILE A 62 0.31 -1.90 8.82
N LEU A 63 -0.50 -1.10 8.15
CA LEU A 63 -0.80 -1.26 6.73
C LEU A 63 0.45 -1.09 5.86
N THR A 64 1.30 -0.11 6.18
CA THR A 64 2.58 0.11 5.48
C THR A 64 3.56 -1.03 5.72
N SER A 65 3.58 -1.59 6.93
CA SER A 65 4.42 -2.74 7.27
C SER A 65 4.00 -3.99 6.47
N LEU A 66 2.70 -4.28 6.42
CA LEU A 66 2.14 -5.36 5.62
C LEU A 66 2.45 -5.20 4.13
N TYR A 67 2.23 -4.00 3.59
CA TYR A 67 2.56 -3.69 2.19
C TYR A 67 4.04 -3.94 1.88
N SER A 68 4.94 -3.52 2.78
CA SER A 68 6.38 -3.67 2.59
C SER A 68 6.81 -5.14 2.60
N ILE A 69 6.23 -5.95 3.50
CA ILE A 69 6.47 -7.39 3.57
C ILE A 69 5.96 -8.07 2.30
N ASP A 70 4.73 -7.77 1.88
CA ASP A 70 4.08 -8.38 0.73
C ASP A 70 4.86 -8.10 -0.58
N MET A 71 5.29 -6.85 -0.77
CA MET A 71 6.13 -6.45 -1.90
C MET A 71 7.50 -7.13 -1.89
N SER A 72 8.13 -7.27 -0.72
CA SER A 72 9.44 -7.90 -0.57
C SER A 72 9.39 -9.41 -0.81
N LEU A 73 8.40 -10.08 -0.23
CA LEU A 73 8.15 -11.51 -0.43
C LEU A 73 7.84 -11.81 -1.88
N THR A 74 6.95 -11.03 -2.50
CA THR A 74 6.59 -11.27 -3.90
C THR A 74 7.76 -11.01 -4.85
N TYR A 75 8.61 -10.01 -4.57
CA TYR A 75 9.84 -9.82 -5.33
C TYR A 75 10.77 -11.03 -5.20
N CYS A 76 10.99 -11.55 -3.99
CA CYS A 76 11.84 -12.70 -3.74
C CYS A 76 11.29 -13.97 -4.41
N LEU A 77 9.99 -14.22 -4.28
CA LEU A 77 9.30 -15.35 -4.91
C LEU A 77 9.35 -15.29 -6.43
N LEU A 78 9.04 -14.13 -7.03
CA LEU A 78 9.12 -13.97 -8.49
C LEU A 78 10.55 -14.18 -9.00
N LYS A 79 11.56 -13.69 -8.26
CA LYS A 79 12.96 -13.90 -8.60
C LYS A 79 13.36 -15.37 -8.50
N HIS A 80 12.97 -16.06 -7.42
CA HIS A 80 13.27 -17.48 -7.23
C HIS A 80 12.57 -18.35 -8.28
N LEU A 81 11.28 -18.11 -8.54
CA LEU A 81 10.50 -18.82 -9.55
C LEU A 81 11.05 -18.59 -10.96
N ARG A 82 11.44 -17.36 -11.31
CA ARG A 82 12.13 -17.11 -12.59
C ARG A 82 13.45 -17.84 -12.69
N LYS A 83 14.20 -18.01 -11.60
CA LYS A 83 15.46 -18.78 -11.61
C LYS A 83 15.22 -20.28 -11.76
N GLN A 84 14.14 -20.82 -11.18
CA GLN A 84 13.78 -22.25 -11.26
C GLN A 84 13.18 -22.66 -12.61
N PHE A 85 12.43 -21.76 -13.25
CA PHE A 85 11.71 -22.06 -14.50
C PHE A 85 12.40 -21.56 -15.77
N LYS A 86 13.56 -20.91 -15.64
CA LYS A 86 14.48 -20.58 -16.74
C LYS A 86 15.36 -21.80 -17.03
#